data_AF-A0A6P7YN85-F1
#
_entry.id   AF-A0A6P7YN85-F1
#
_cell.length_a   1.000
_cell.length_b   1.000
_cell.length_c   1.000
_cell.angle_alpha   90.00
_cell.angle_beta   90.00
_cell.angle_gamma   90.00
#
_symmetry.space_group_name_H-M   'P 1'
#
loop_
_entity.id
_entity.type
_entity.pdbx_description
1 polymer ?
#
loop_
_entity_poly.entity_id
_entity_poly.type
_entity_poly.pdbx_seq_one_letter_code
_entity_poly.pdbx_strand_id
1 'polypeptide(L)'
;MAASALLWRRLLQVLPRPGLVALLGRFSERWFQGRERGKRSSWLLLAPLLTQSVPQITVQKSPPCCLCPEDVHRFQWIGNLVPEFGISGSQVRVLSSPMDFYDVMKTQIKLAKRRVVLASLYLGTGPLEQALVDSIQESLESSRLSSLRVSILLDFTRGSRGKKNSRTMLLPLLQKFTGQVRVSLFHTPNLRGLLRHLLPERFNETIGLQHIKVYVFDDNVVLSGANLSDSYFTNRQDRYIWLQGCPELADFFTELVEAVGDVSLQLQPDDTVLVKEGMLHPYHGDKGKYCKAAKKRIMEVVNSFKARQYQQHTVVFHTEDQEADPKPYHSESERATIDTWIYPLLQMKPFGIEIDELVTETLLTEAERGSTVHLSTGYFNLTQTYWALLLDTRSSYRILLASPEVNGFFGAKGVAGAIPAAYVHIAHQFHNEVCRKGQQERICLQEYYRSNWTFHAKGAEPAFQ
;
A
#
# COMPACT_ATOMS: atom_id res chain seq x y z
N MET A 1 -7.90 -2.70 -37.84
CA MET A 1 -6.82 -3.18 -36.94
C MET A 1 -7.25 -4.42 -36.16
N ALA A 2 -7.68 -5.50 -36.84
CA ALA A 2 -8.08 -6.78 -36.22
C ALA A 2 -7.22 -7.97 -36.68
N ALA A 3 -6.36 -7.77 -37.68
CA ALA A 3 -5.53 -8.83 -38.27
C ALA A 3 -4.24 -9.13 -37.48
N SER A 4 -3.77 -8.22 -36.62
CA SER A 4 -2.53 -8.37 -35.85
C SER A 4 -2.68 -9.25 -34.60
N ALA A 5 -3.89 -9.42 -34.07
CA ALA A 5 -4.15 -10.23 -32.87
C ALA A 5 -4.15 -11.76 -33.16
N LEU A 6 -4.58 -12.16 -34.36
CA LEU A 6 -4.61 -13.57 -34.78
C LEU A 6 -3.23 -14.10 -35.15
N LEU A 7 -2.33 -13.23 -35.66
CA LEU A 7 -0.95 -13.61 -36.00
C LEU A 7 -0.10 -13.91 -34.75
N TRP A 8 -0.29 -13.16 -33.66
CA TRP A 8 0.44 -13.39 -32.40
C TRP A 8 -0.01 -14.67 -31.68
N ARG A 9 -1.32 -15.01 -31.73
CA ARG A 9 -1.83 -16.28 -31.20
C ARG A 9 -1.34 -17.50 -32.01
N ARG A 10 -1.10 -17.36 -33.32
CA ARG A 10 -0.54 -18.43 -34.16
C ARG A 10 0.98 -18.60 -33.99
N LEU A 11 1.72 -17.52 -33.73
CA LEU A 11 3.18 -17.59 -33.49
C LEU A 11 3.55 -18.34 -32.20
N LEU A 12 2.70 -18.30 -31.17
CA LEU A 12 2.91 -19.08 -29.93
C LEU A 12 2.68 -20.59 -30.11
N GLN A 13 2.06 -21.03 -31.21
CA GLN A 13 1.86 -22.45 -31.52
C GLN A 13 3.00 -23.09 -32.34
N VAL A 14 3.98 -22.28 -32.80
CA VAL A 14 5.06 -22.73 -33.71
C VAL A 14 6.43 -22.82 -33.02
N LEU A 15 6.54 -22.49 -31.73
CA LEU A 15 7.78 -22.70 -30.98
C LEU A 15 7.94 -24.19 -30.58
N PRO A 16 9.15 -24.76 -30.69
CA PRO A 16 9.37 -26.21 -30.58
C PRO A 16 9.12 -26.73 -29.16
N ARG A 17 8.46 -27.89 -29.09
CA ARG A 17 8.16 -28.70 -27.88
C ARG A 17 9.44 -29.32 -27.24
N PRO A 18 9.36 -29.89 -26.03
CA PRO A 18 10.32 -29.69 -24.94
C PRO A 18 11.47 -30.71 -24.94
N GLY A 19 12.44 -30.55 -25.83
CA GLY A 19 13.67 -31.39 -25.81
C GLY A 19 14.91 -30.68 -25.25
N LEU A 20 15.00 -29.36 -25.45
CA LEU A 20 16.21 -28.58 -25.17
C LEU A 20 16.22 -27.87 -23.81
N VAL A 21 15.08 -27.80 -23.12
CA VAL A 21 15.01 -27.26 -21.74
C VAL A 21 15.26 -28.35 -20.69
N ALA A 22 15.02 -29.62 -21.02
CA ALA A 22 15.25 -30.74 -20.10
C ALA A 22 16.72 -31.20 -20.00
N LEU A 23 17.58 -30.88 -20.98
CA LEU A 23 18.99 -31.29 -20.96
C LEU A 23 19.89 -30.32 -20.15
N LEU A 24 19.44 -29.09 -19.92
CA LEU A 24 20.18 -28.09 -19.14
C LEU A 24 19.87 -28.12 -17.62
N GLY A 25 18.82 -28.84 -17.22
CA GLY A 25 18.45 -29.03 -15.80
C GLY A 25 19.14 -30.21 -15.10
N ARG A 26 19.87 -31.08 -15.81
CA ARG A 26 20.50 -32.29 -15.24
C ARG A 26 22.01 -32.23 -15.05
N PHE A 27 22.67 -31.10 -15.31
CA PHE A 27 24.10 -30.91 -15.06
C PHE A 27 24.45 -29.95 -13.90
N SER A 28 23.48 -29.37 -13.20
CA SER A 28 23.75 -28.44 -12.10
C SER A 28 23.92 -29.09 -10.72
N GLU A 29 23.65 -30.39 -10.56
CA GLU A 29 23.77 -31.06 -9.24
C GLU A 29 25.12 -31.74 -8.97
N ARG A 30 26.11 -31.66 -9.88
CA ARG A 30 27.38 -32.41 -9.72
C ARG A 30 28.69 -31.65 -9.84
N TRP A 31 28.71 -30.30 -9.83
CA TRP A 31 29.95 -29.53 -10.02
C TRP A 31 30.08 -28.32 -9.09
N PHE A 32 30.07 -28.56 -7.77
CA PHE A 32 30.54 -27.59 -6.76
C PHE A 32 31.74 -28.14 -5.96
N GLN A 33 32.83 -28.44 -6.67
CA GLN A 33 34.19 -28.36 -6.15
C GLN A 33 35.10 -27.95 -7.32
N GLY A 34 35.61 -26.71 -7.33
CA GLY A 34 36.58 -26.27 -8.33
C GLY A 34 36.49 -24.79 -8.69
N ARG A 35 37.64 -24.12 -8.67
CA ARG A 35 37.85 -22.67 -8.76
C ARG A 35 37.87 -22.12 -10.19
N GLU A 36 37.62 -20.81 -10.24
CA GLU A 36 38.14 -19.77 -11.17
C GLU A 36 37.45 -19.45 -12.51
N ARG A 37 37.01 -18.18 -12.56
CA ARG A 37 37.10 -17.15 -13.62
C ARG A 37 36.45 -17.37 -14.99
N GLY A 38 35.41 -16.57 -15.24
CA GLY A 38 35.11 -16.02 -16.56
C GLY A 38 33.64 -15.70 -16.80
N LYS A 39 33.32 -14.40 -16.98
CA LYS A 39 32.05 -13.83 -17.50
C LYS A 39 30.81 -13.97 -16.60
N ARG A 40 30.58 -12.92 -15.80
CA ARG A 40 29.30 -12.58 -15.14
C ARG A 40 28.49 -11.63 -16.02
N SER A 41 27.25 -11.97 -16.36
CA SER A 41 26.13 -11.02 -16.45
C SER A 41 24.78 -11.78 -16.57
N SER A 42 23.69 -11.11 -16.18
CA SER A 42 22.27 -11.44 -16.43
C SER A 42 21.49 -12.37 -15.49
N TRP A 43 22.07 -12.99 -14.45
CA TRP A 43 21.29 -13.88 -13.54
C TRP A 43 20.87 -13.27 -12.20
N LEU A 44 21.27 -12.02 -11.92
CA LEU A 44 20.89 -11.31 -10.69
C LEU A 44 19.47 -10.69 -10.72
N LEU A 45 18.74 -10.85 -11.82
CA LEU A 45 17.37 -10.31 -11.98
C LEU A 45 16.26 -11.18 -11.35
N LEU A 46 16.59 -12.39 -10.86
CA LEU A 46 15.60 -13.35 -10.34
C LEU A 46 15.97 -13.92 -8.95
N ALA A 47 17.12 -13.54 -8.39
CA ALA A 47 17.66 -14.13 -7.17
C ALA A 47 16.90 -13.84 -5.85
N PRO A 48 16.07 -12.79 -5.69
CA PRO A 48 15.31 -12.61 -4.45
C PRO A 48 14.09 -13.54 -4.31
N LEU A 49 13.80 -14.39 -5.32
CA LEU A 49 12.61 -15.25 -5.36
C LEU A 49 12.77 -16.59 -4.63
N LEU A 50 13.95 -16.88 -4.07
CA LEU A 50 14.27 -18.18 -3.51
C LEU A 50 15.05 -17.99 -2.22
N THR A 51 14.34 -17.78 -1.11
CA THR A 51 14.65 -18.29 0.25
C THR A 51 13.98 -17.40 1.29
N GLN A 52 13.10 -18.01 2.10
CA GLN A 52 12.94 -17.71 3.52
C GLN A 52 12.15 -18.84 4.18
N SER A 53 12.62 -19.25 5.35
CA SER A 53 12.11 -20.36 6.16
C SER A 53 10.94 -19.94 7.05
N VAL A 54 9.95 -20.82 7.18
CA VAL A 54 8.72 -20.67 7.97
C VAL A 54 8.97 -20.86 9.47
N PRO A 55 8.51 -19.97 10.37
CA PRO A 55 8.29 -20.28 11.78
C PRO A 55 6.86 -20.79 12.01
N GLN A 56 6.71 -21.83 12.84
CA GLN A 56 5.41 -22.27 13.35
C GLN A 56 5.02 -21.43 14.57
N ILE A 57 3.79 -20.90 14.58
CA ILE A 57 3.20 -20.20 15.74
C ILE A 57 1.94 -20.97 16.18
N THR A 58 1.85 -21.21 17.49
CA THR A 58 0.70 -21.85 18.15
C THR A 58 -0.16 -20.75 18.77
N VAL A 59 -1.44 -20.65 18.38
CA VAL A 59 -2.39 -19.68 18.94
C VAL A 59 -3.12 -20.33 20.13
N GLN A 60 -3.02 -19.72 21.32
CA GLN A 60 -3.80 -20.09 22.50
C GLN A 60 -5.19 -19.43 22.45
N LYS A 61 -6.23 -20.20 22.75
CA LYS A 61 -7.63 -19.73 22.82
C LYS A 61 -7.89 -18.97 24.12
N SER A 62 -8.50 -17.79 24.00
CA SER A 62 -9.09 -17.03 25.11
C SER A 62 -10.54 -17.47 25.40
N PRO A 63 -11.05 -17.32 26.63
CA PRO A 63 -12.39 -17.77 27.02
C PRO A 63 -13.51 -16.83 26.52
N PRO A 64 -14.77 -17.32 26.41
CA PRO A 64 -15.85 -16.58 25.76
C PRO A 64 -16.50 -15.58 26.73
N CYS A 65 -16.72 -14.35 26.26
CA CYS A 65 -17.63 -13.39 26.91
C CYS A 65 -18.83 -13.09 25.99
N CYS A 66 -19.99 -13.30 26.59
CA CYS A 66 -21.38 -12.99 26.28
C CYS A 66 -21.77 -12.14 25.04
N LEU A 67 -22.61 -12.75 24.20
CA LEU A 67 -23.80 -12.22 23.48
C LEU A 67 -23.78 -10.75 23.00
N CYS A 68 -23.03 -10.51 21.93
CA CYS A 68 -23.29 -9.48 20.91
C CYS A 68 -23.53 -10.21 19.56
N PRO A 69 -24.11 -9.58 18.51
CA PRO A 69 -24.39 -10.25 17.24
C PRO A 69 -23.12 -10.97 16.73
N GLU A 70 -23.25 -12.26 16.39
CA GLU A 70 -22.12 -13.19 16.18
C GLU A 70 -21.04 -12.68 15.20
N ASP A 71 -21.38 -11.75 14.30
CA ASP A 71 -20.47 -11.22 13.29
C ASP A 71 -19.46 -10.17 13.80
N VAL A 72 -19.76 -9.45 14.91
CA VAL A 72 -18.90 -8.37 15.41
C VAL A 72 -17.59 -8.91 16.00
N HIS A 73 -17.58 -10.16 16.48
CA HIS A 73 -16.41 -10.78 17.09
C HIS A 73 -15.41 -11.36 16.10
N ARG A 74 -15.77 -11.52 14.81
CA ARG A 74 -14.97 -12.26 13.83
C ARG A 74 -13.57 -11.68 13.61
N PHE A 75 -13.45 -10.34 13.61
CA PHE A 75 -12.20 -9.63 13.30
C PHE A 75 -11.59 -8.89 14.48
N GLN A 76 -12.18 -8.99 15.68
CA GLN A 76 -11.69 -8.30 16.87
C GLN A 76 -10.26 -8.68 17.26
N TRP A 77 -9.81 -9.88 16.89
CA TRP A 77 -8.43 -10.29 17.14
C TRP A 77 -7.41 -9.36 16.45
N ILE A 78 -7.80 -8.66 15.37
CA ILE A 78 -6.96 -7.66 14.69
C ILE A 78 -6.73 -6.43 15.60
N GLY A 79 -7.72 -6.08 16.44
CA GLY A 79 -7.60 -5.03 17.45
C GLY A 79 -6.50 -5.30 18.50
N ASN A 80 -6.11 -6.56 18.69
CA ASN A 80 -4.94 -6.90 19.52
C ASN A 80 -3.62 -6.46 18.88
N LEU A 81 -3.58 -6.20 17.57
CA LEU A 81 -2.38 -5.83 16.82
C LEU A 81 -2.34 -4.32 16.53
N VAL A 82 -3.46 -3.73 16.10
CA VAL A 82 -3.58 -2.32 15.66
C VAL A 82 -4.76 -1.63 16.34
N PRO A 83 -4.83 -0.29 16.38
CA PRO A 83 -6.04 0.40 16.82
C PRO A 83 -7.24 0.08 15.91
N GLU A 84 -8.45 0.22 16.42
CA GLU A 84 -9.69 -0.08 15.70
C GLU A 84 -10.62 1.14 15.68
N PHE A 85 -11.16 1.50 14.52
CA PHE A 85 -11.99 2.70 14.38
C PHE A 85 -13.40 2.30 13.93
N GLY A 86 -14.37 2.51 14.81
CA GLY A 86 -15.79 2.33 14.51
C GLY A 86 -16.35 3.56 13.80
N ILE A 87 -16.98 3.36 12.65
CA ILE A 87 -17.64 4.41 11.86
C ILE A 87 -19.02 3.92 11.39
N SER A 88 -19.83 4.84 10.88
CA SER A 88 -21.04 4.51 10.13
C SER A 88 -20.70 4.21 8.66
N GLY A 89 -21.32 3.19 8.08
CA GLY A 89 -21.16 2.82 6.68
C GLY A 89 -21.58 3.93 5.73
N SER A 90 -22.48 4.83 6.16
CA SER A 90 -22.85 6.04 5.42
C SER A 90 -21.68 7.03 5.25
N GLN A 91 -20.64 6.93 6.07
CA GLN A 91 -19.43 7.73 5.98
C GLN A 91 -18.43 7.17 4.95
N VAL A 92 -18.66 5.95 4.44
CA VAL A 92 -17.80 5.29 3.46
C VAL A 92 -18.34 5.50 2.05
N ARG A 93 -17.56 6.16 1.20
CA ARG A 93 -17.89 6.33 -0.22
C ARG A 93 -16.79 5.79 -1.11
N VAL A 94 -17.12 4.80 -1.94
CA VAL A 94 -16.23 4.29 -2.98
C VAL A 94 -16.32 5.22 -4.19
N LEU A 95 -15.19 5.77 -4.65
CA LEU A 95 -15.16 6.59 -5.87
C LEU A 95 -14.90 5.70 -7.10
N SER A 96 -15.63 5.96 -8.17
CA SER A 96 -15.69 5.05 -9.32
C SER A 96 -14.58 5.30 -10.34
N SER A 97 -14.05 6.52 -10.41
CA SER A 97 -13.09 6.91 -11.45
C SER A 97 -11.88 7.70 -10.94
N PRO A 98 -10.75 7.69 -11.69
CA PRO A 98 -9.60 8.56 -11.45
C PRO A 98 -9.93 10.05 -11.38
N MET A 99 -10.92 10.49 -12.16
CA MET A 99 -11.35 11.89 -12.21
C MET A 99 -12.14 12.26 -10.96
N ASP A 100 -13.05 11.39 -10.49
CA ASP A 100 -13.74 11.59 -9.21
C ASP A 100 -12.74 11.70 -8.05
N PHE A 101 -11.71 10.85 -8.04
CA PHE A 101 -10.63 10.94 -7.07
C PHE A 101 -9.91 12.30 -7.12
N TYR A 102 -9.51 12.74 -8.31
CA TYR A 102 -8.84 14.03 -8.47
C TYR A 102 -9.72 15.22 -8.03
N ASP A 103 -11.00 15.21 -8.38
CA ASP A 103 -11.93 16.27 -8.04
C ASP A 103 -12.26 16.31 -6.55
N VAL A 104 -12.42 15.16 -5.90
CA VAL A 104 -12.54 15.06 -4.44
C VAL A 104 -11.29 15.63 -3.78
N MET A 105 -10.09 15.23 -4.23
CA MET A 105 -8.83 15.73 -3.67
C MET A 105 -8.74 17.26 -3.74
N LYS A 106 -8.99 17.86 -4.91
CA LYS A 106 -8.98 19.33 -5.07
C LYS A 106 -10.03 20.03 -4.21
N THR A 107 -11.24 19.48 -4.16
CA THR A 107 -12.33 20.05 -3.39
C THR A 107 -12.01 20.04 -1.89
N GLN A 108 -11.53 18.91 -1.39
CA GLN A 108 -11.18 18.76 0.03
C GLN A 108 -9.99 19.64 0.44
N ILE A 109 -8.98 19.83 -0.44
CA ILE A 109 -7.90 20.79 -0.21
C ILE A 109 -8.45 22.20 0.02
N LYS A 110 -9.36 22.67 -0.85
CA LYS A 110 -9.94 24.01 -0.77
C LYS A 110 -10.84 24.21 0.45
N LEU A 111 -11.50 23.14 0.91
CA LEU A 111 -12.37 23.18 2.08
C LEU A 111 -11.58 23.11 3.39
N ALA A 112 -10.43 22.45 3.40
CA ALA A 112 -9.63 22.23 4.61
C ALA A 112 -9.28 23.54 5.33
N LYS A 113 -9.42 23.53 6.67
CA LYS A 113 -9.17 24.68 7.55
C LYS A 113 -8.05 24.45 8.56
N ARG A 114 -7.80 23.19 8.95
CA ARG A 114 -6.82 22.84 9.98
C ARG A 114 -5.64 22.07 9.41
N ARG A 115 -5.86 21.04 8.60
CA ARG A 115 -4.79 20.19 8.05
C ARG A 115 -5.05 19.67 6.64
N VAL A 116 -3.97 19.59 5.87
CA VAL A 116 -3.85 18.80 4.65
C VAL A 116 -2.65 17.86 4.80
N VAL A 117 -2.87 16.56 4.79
CA VAL A 117 -1.80 15.56 4.88
C VAL A 117 -1.81 14.70 3.63
N LEU A 118 -0.71 14.65 2.90
CA LEU A 118 -0.60 13.88 1.66
C LEU A 118 0.57 12.88 1.76
N ALA A 119 0.27 11.59 1.80
CA ALA A 119 1.27 10.52 1.67
C ALA A 119 1.11 9.84 0.32
N SER A 120 2.19 9.75 -0.47
CA SER A 120 2.21 9.11 -1.79
C SER A 120 3.62 8.62 -2.13
N LEU A 121 3.77 7.79 -3.16
CA LEU A 121 5.13 7.42 -3.61
C LEU A 121 5.85 8.62 -4.23
N TYR A 122 5.14 9.39 -5.06
CA TYR A 122 5.63 10.61 -5.68
C TYR A 122 4.45 11.54 -6.04
N LEU A 123 4.80 12.78 -6.38
CA LEU A 123 3.93 13.77 -7.00
C LEU A 123 4.49 14.11 -8.39
N GLY A 124 3.68 13.92 -9.43
CA GLY A 124 4.05 14.18 -10.82
C GLY A 124 4.26 15.66 -11.10
N THR A 125 4.67 16.00 -12.32
CA THR A 125 5.06 17.37 -12.67
C THR A 125 4.28 17.94 -13.86
N GLY A 126 3.17 17.30 -14.20
CA GLY A 126 2.28 17.70 -15.28
C GLY A 126 1.27 18.79 -14.85
N PRO A 127 0.36 19.16 -15.76
CA PRO A 127 -0.60 20.22 -15.52
C PRO A 127 -1.62 19.91 -14.41
N LEU A 128 -2.08 18.66 -14.29
CA LEU A 128 -3.04 18.28 -13.26
C LEU A 128 -2.41 18.29 -11.86
N GLU A 129 -1.16 17.83 -11.75
CA GLU A 129 -0.41 17.90 -10.50
C GLU A 129 -0.10 19.33 -10.09
N GLN A 130 0.25 20.19 -11.07
CA GLN A 130 0.41 21.62 -10.82
C GLN A 130 -0.90 22.23 -10.29
N ALA A 131 -2.04 21.97 -10.93
CA ALA A 131 -3.33 22.49 -10.49
C ALA A 131 -3.74 21.99 -9.09
N LEU A 132 -3.32 20.78 -8.70
CA LEU A 132 -3.49 20.27 -7.34
C LEU A 132 -2.62 21.06 -6.35
N VAL A 133 -1.35 21.31 -6.68
CA VAL A 133 -0.42 22.13 -5.88
C VAL A 133 -0.91 23.58 -5.77
N ASP A 134 -1.43 24.15 -6.86
CA ASP A 134 -2.02 25.49 -6.88
C ASP A 134 -3.23 25.57 -5.95
N SER A 135 -4.05 24.50 -5.89
CA SER A 135 -5.18 24.44 -4.94
C SER A 135 -4.69 24.47 -3.48
N ILE A 136 -3.55 23.84 -3.18
CA ILE A 136 -2.93 23.91 -1.84
C ILE A 136 -2.46 25.34 -1.57
N GLN A 137 -1.80 25.97 -2.55
CA GLN A 137 -1.34 27.35 -2.44
C GLN A 137 -2.51 28.31 -2.17
N GLU A 138 -3.58 28.26 -2.97
CA GLU A 138 -4.80 29.07 -2.80
C GLU A 138 -5.40 28.89 -1.39
N SER A 139 -5.40 27.66 -0.89
CA SER A 139 -5.92 27.34 0.44
C SER A 139 -5.05 27.95 1.54
N LEU A 140 -3.72 27.89 1.42
CA LEU A 140 -2.78 28.53 2.35
C LEU A 140 -2.87 30.07 2.32
N GLU A 141 -3.10 30.65 1.15
CA GLU A 141 -3.23 32.11 1.00
C GLU A 141 -4.52 32.63 1.64
N SER A 142 -5.65 31.96 1.40
CA SER A 142 -6.92 32.28 2.02
C SER A 142 -6.94 31.99 3.53
N SER A 143 -6.11 31.04 3.96
CA SER A 143 -5.96 30.61 5.36
C SER A 143 -4.96 31.45 6.15
N ARG A 144 -4.52 32.62 5.69
CA ARG A 144 -3.55 33.45 6.44
C ARG A 144 -4.01 33.84 7.86
N LEU A 145 -5.31 33.79 8.15
CA LEU A 145 -5.88 33.98 9.49
C LEU A 145 -6.17 32.66 10.24
N SER A 146 -6.07 31.50 9.58
CA SER A 146 -6.28 30.17 10.15
C SER A 146 -4.97 29.39 10.25
N SER A 147 -4.90 28.44 11.19
CA SER A 147 -3.70 27.62 11.43
C SER A 147 -3.60 26.42 10.49
N LEU A 148 -3.84 26.60 9.18
CA LEU A 148 -3.79 25.51 8.20
C LEU A 148 -2.37 24.97 8.10
N ARG A 149 -2.18 23.68 8.35
CA ARG A 149 -0.89 22.99 8.18
C ARG A 149 -0.92 22.01 7.03
N VAL A 150 0.16 21.94 6.28
CA VAL A 150 0.32 21.03 5.15
C VAL A 150 1.52 20.11 5.38
N SER A 151 1.27 18.81 5.45
CA SER A 151 2.30 17.79 5.62
C SER A 151 2.31 16.85 4.42
N ILE A 152 3.41 16.81 3.67
CA ILE A 152 3.55 15.98 2.47
C ILE A 152 4.67 14.97 2.70
N LEU A 153 4.38 13.68 2.54
CA LEU A 153 5.33 12.58 2.66
C LEU A 153 5.46 11.84 1.33
N LEU A 154 6.66 11.88 0.75
CA LEU A 154 7.00 11.21 -0.51
C LEU A 154 8.20 10.27 -0.35
N ASP A 155 8.46 9.43 -1.34
CA ASP A 155 9.73 8.69 -1.43
C ASP A 155 10.85 9.60 -1.97
N PHE A 156 12.02 9.58 -1.32
CA PHE A 156 13.16 10.42 -1.67
C PHE A 156 13.68 10.12 -3.08
N THR A 157 13.80 8.85 -3.44
CA THR A 157 14.36 8.45 -4.73
C THR A 157 13.40 8.77 -5.86
N ARG A 158 12.10 8.50 -5.67
CA ARG A 158 11.09 8.77 -6.69
C ARG A 158 10.75 10.25 -6.80
N GLY A 159 10.75 10.97 -5.67
CA GLY A 159 10.49 12.41 -5.61
C GLY A 159 11.64 13.28 -6.12
N SER A 160 12.86 12.74 -6.23
CA SER A 160 14.06 13.47 -6.70
C SER A 160 14.48 13.13 -8.13
N ARG A 161 13.70 12.32 -8.87
CA ARG A 161 14.12 11.80 -10.19
C ARG A 161 14.05 12.86 -11.27
N GLY A 162 15.17 13.10 -11.96
CA GLY A 162 15.26 14.06 -13.06
C GLY A 162 15.31 15.52 -12.59
N LYS A 163 15.50 16.45 -13.54
CA LYS A 163 15.65 17.89 -13.25
C LYS A 163 14.35 18.52 -12.72
N LYS A 164 13.22 18.24 -13.37
CA LYS A 164 11.88 18.60 -12.89
C LYS A 164 11.29 17.38 -12.21
N ASN A 165 11.01 17.50 -10.91
CA ASN A 165 10.60 16.41 -10.04
C ASN A 165 9.66 16.90 -8.94
N SER A 166 9.19 15.99 -8.07
CA SER A 166 8.26 16.32 -6.98
C SER A 166 8.80 17.39 -6.04
N ARG A 167 10.10 17.38 -5.74
CA ARG A 167 10.72 18.38 -4.86
C ARG A 167 10.63 19.76 -5.49
N THR A 168 11.11 19.89 -6.72
CA THR A 168 11.08 21.18 -7.44
C THR A 168 9.67 21.74 -7.63
N MET A 169 8.67 20.86 -7.76
CA MET A 169 7.25 21.23 -7.85
C MET A 169 6.71 21.81 -6.52
N LEU A 170 7.23 21.34 -5.38
CA LEU A 170 6.79 21.73 -4.04
C LEU A 170 7.62 22.86 -3.41
N LEU A 171 8.81 23.16 -3.95
CA LEU A 171 9.68 24.24 -3.45
C LEU A 171 8.97 25.59 -3.30
N PRO A 172 8.12 26.06 -4.24
CA PRO A 172 7.44 27.35 -4.08
C PRO A 172 6.56 27.41 -2.83
N LEU A 173 5.90 26.30 -2.46
CA LEU A 173 5.10 26.23 -1.24
C LEU A 173 5.98 26.36 0.02
N LEU A 174 7.11 25.64 0.05
CA LEU A 174 8.05 25.70 1.18
C LEU A 174 8.67 27.08 1.36
N GLN A 175 9.01 27.75 0.25
CA GLN A 175 9.61 29.08 0.26
C GLN A 175 8.62 30.16 0.71
N LYS A 176 7.35 30.04 0.31
CA LYS A 176 6.31 31.04 0.56
C LYS A 176 5.61 30.87 1.91
N PHE A 177 5.46 29.65 2.39
CA PHE A 177 4.68 29.32 3.60
C PHE A 177 5.53 28.60 4.66
N THR A 178 6.68 29.20 4.99
CA THR A 178 7.60 28.71 6.01
C THR A 178 6.87 28.42 7.33
N GLY A 179 7.06 27.21 7.87
CA GLY A 179 6.45 26.79 9.13
C GLY A 179 5.02 26.24 9.01
N GLN A 180 4.31 26.48 7.90
CA GLN A 180 2.99 25.88 7.62
C GLN A 180 3.10 24.64 6.74
N VAL A 181 4.10 24.59 5.86
CA VAL A 181 4.33 23.47 4.93
C VAL A 181 5.54 22.66 5.37
N ARG A 182 5.37 21.35 5.45
CA ARG A 182 6.43 20.36 5.71
C ARG A 182 6.44 19.33 4.59
N VAL A 183 7.59 19.14 3.95
CA VAL A 183 7.79 18.07 2.95
C VAL A 183 8.85 17.09 3.45
N SER A 184 8.42 15.87 3.73
CA SER A 184 9.25 14.74 4.16
C SER A 184 9.49 13.76 3.00
N LEU A 185 10.71 13.27 2.89
CA LEU A 185 11.20 12.40 1.83
C LEU A 185 11.77 11.13 2.47
N PHE A 186 10.97 10.07 2.50
CA PHE A 186 11.36 8.79 3.06
C PHE A 186 12.45 8.15 2.22
N HIS A 187 13.49 7.60 2.88
CA HIS A 187 14.53 6.85 2.21
C HIS A 187 14.74 5.51 2.87
N THR A 188 14.74 4.44 2.07
CA THR A 188 14.93 3.08 2.59
C THR A 188 16.31 2.91 3.25
N PRO A 189 16.38 2.35 4.48
CA PRO A 189 17.66 2.12 5.15
C PRO A 189 18.53 1.06 4.47
N ASN A 190 18.00 0.34 3.48
CA ASN A 190 18.72 -0.67 2.72
C ASN A 190 19.54 -0.06 1.58
N LEU A 191 19.22 1.14 1.09
CA LEU A 191 19.94 1.81 0.02
C LEU A 191 21.03 2.72 0.60
N ARG A 192 22.21 2.14 0.87
CA ARG A 192 23.36 2.80 1.54
C ARG A 192 24.67 2.61 0.77
N GLY A 193 25.64 3.49 1.02
CA GLY A 193 27.03 3.35 0.54
C GLY A 193 27.16 3.17 -0.98
N LEU A 194 28.07 2.30 -1.41
CA LEU A 194 28.33 2.01 -2.84
C LEU A 194 27.08 1.53 -3.58
N LEU A 195 26.15 0.82 -2.91
CA LEU A 195 24.92 0.35 -3.53
C LEU A 195 24.09 1.51 -4.09
N ARG A 196 24.05 2.65 -3.38
CA ARG A 196 23.38 3.87 -3.85
C ARG A 196 24.07 4.49 -5.07
N HIS A 197 25.40 4.45 -5.14
CA HIS A 197 26.18 5.07 -6.21
C HIS A 197 26.27 4.21 -7.47
N LEU A 198 26.16 2.89 -7.34
CA LEU A 198 26.32 1.94 -8.43
C LEU A 198 24.99 1.52 -9.06
N LEU A 199 23.86 1.67 -8.36
CA LEU A 199 22.56 1.31 -8.91
C LEU A 199 21.99 2.43 -9.78
N PRO A 200 21.62 2.13 -11.04
CA PRO A 200 20.87 3.08 -11.85
C PRO A 200 19.55 3.43 -11.16
N GLU A 201 19.10 4.68 -11.29
CA GLU A 201 17.94 5.22 -10.56
C GLU A 201 16.66 4.38 -10.67
N ARG A 202 16.52 3.60 -11.75
CA ARG A 202 15.37 2.71 -12.00
C ARG A 202 15.39 1.44 -11.13
N PHE A 203 16.54 1.01 -10.66
CA PHE A 203 16.71 -0.22 -9.84
C PHE A 203 16.73 0.04 -8.34
N ASN A 204 16.84 1.31 -7.92
CA ASN A 204 16.66 1.70 -6.53
C ASN A 204 15.27 1.30 -5.99
N GLU A 205 14.30 1.18 -6.89
CA GLU A 205 12.92 0.76 -6.60
C GLU A 205 12.82 -0.68 -6.07
N THR A 206 13.75 -1.57 -6.43
CA THR A 206 13.71 -3.00 -6.04
C THR A 206 14.17 -3.24 -4.61
N ILE A 207 14.79 -2.25 -3.95
CA ILE A 207 15.38 -2.41 -2.60
C ILE A 207 14.41 -2.04 -1.47
N GLY A 208 13.43 -1.19 -1.76
CA GLY A 208 12.38 -0.79 -0.83
C GLY A 208 11.96 0.66 -1.03
N LEU A 209 10.66 0.89 -1.12
CA LEU A 209 10.05 2.21 -1.34
C LEU A 209 8.97 2.47 -0.29
N GLN A 210 8.68 3.74 -0.04
CA GLN A 210 7.50 4.15 0.73
C GLN A 210 6.23 3.99 -0.12
N HIS A 211 5.27 3.20 0.35
CA HIS A 211 4.03 2.92 -0.40
C HIS A 211 2.74 3.42 0.26
N ILE A 212 2.83 4.12 1.41
CA ILE A 212 1.66 4.73 2.06
C ILE A 212 0.95 5.68 1.08
N LYS A 213 -0.38 5.55 1.01
CA LYS A 213 -1.27 6.36 0.18
C LYS A 213 -2.50 6.73 0.96
N VAL A 214 -2.35 7.82 1.68
CA VAL A 214 -3.37 8.36 2.56
C VAL A 214 -3.38 9.86 2.36
N TYR A 215 -4.58 10.39 2.17
CA TYR A 215 -4.79 11.81 1.97
C TYR A 215 -5.82 12.29 2.99
N VAL A 216 -5.40 13.13 3.93
CA VAL A 216 -6.24 13.62 5.03
C VAL A 216 -6.53 15.10 4.82
N PHE A 217 -7.79 15.48 4.98
CA PHE A 217 -8.28 16.84 4.88
C PHE A 217 -9.19 17.10 6.08
N ASP A 218 -8.66 17.78 7.10
CA ASP A 218 -9.30 17.89 8.41
C ASP A 218 -9.73 16.52 8.96
N ASP A 219 -11.03 16.20 8.99
CA ASP A 219 -11.57 14.93 9.49
C ASP A 219 -11.93 13.94 8.37
N ASN A 220 -11.65 14.28 7.11
CA ASN A 220 -11.90 13.42 5.96
C ASN A 220 -10.61 12.68 5.55
N VAL A 221 -10.74 11.40 5.21
CA VAL A 221 -9.62 10.55 4.79
C VAL A 221 -9.92 9.93 3.43
N VAL A 222 -8.98 10.01 2.49
CA VAL A 222 -9.04 9.28 1.22
C VAL A 222 -7.92 8.25 1.20
N LEU A 223 -8.30 6.98 1.00
CA LEU A 223 -7.39 5.84 0.85
C LEU A 223 -7.42 5.37 -0.60
N SER A 224 -6.24 5.15 -1.20
CA SER A 224 -6.14 4.68 -2.59
C SER A 224 -4.83 3.96 -2.88
N GLY A 225 -4.77 3.13 -3.93
CA GLY A 225 -3.51 2.66 -4.51
C GLY A 225 -2.87 3.64 -5.50
N ALA A 226 -3.55 4.76 -5.78
CA ALA A 226 -3.11 5.77 -6.74
C ALA A 226 -1.94 6.63 -6.23
N ASN A 227 -1.05 7.03 -7.15
CA ASN A 227 -0.09 8.11 -6.87
C ASN A 227 -0.69 9.45 -7.33
N LEU A 228 -0.09 10.56 -6.91
CA LEU A 228 -0.46 11.89 -7.38
C LEU A 228 0.17 12.16 -8.75
N SER A 229 -0.42 11.63 -9.82
CA SER A 229 0.05 11.90 -11.18
C SER A 229 -1.03 11.79 -12.24
N ASP A 230 -0.82 12.43 -13.39
CA ASP A 230 -1.74 12.54 -14.52
C ASP A 230 -2.47 11.23 -14.86
N SER A 231 -1.76 10.13 -15.07
CA SER A 231 -2.40 8.83 -15.37
C SER A 231 -3.38 8.37 -14.28
N TYR A 232 -3.07 8.60 -13.01
CA TYR A 232 -3.93 8.27 -11.86
C TYR A 232 -5.07 9.26 -11.63
N PHE A 233 -5.10 10.36 -12.39
CA PHE A 233 -6.20 11.33 -12.42
C PHE A 233 -7.07 11.19 -13.67
N THR A 234 -6.65 10.38 -14.65
CA THR A 234 -7.31 10.30 -15.96
C THR A 234 -7.73 8.86 -16.32
N ASN A 235 -6.77 7.97 -16.57
CA ASN A 235 -7.04 6.68 -17.23
C ASN A 235 -6.27 5.48 -16.65
N ARG A 236 -5.85 5.56 -15.39
CA ARG A 236 -5.28 4.43 -14.63
C ARG A 236 -6.23 4.02 -13.52
N GLN A 237 -6.89 2.88 -13.72
CA GLN A 237 -7.84 2.35 -12.76
C GLN A 237 -7.13 1.90 -11.49
N ASP A 238 -7.53 2.49 -10.37
CA ASP A 238 -7.18 2.07 -9.03
C ASP A 238 -8.45 2.01 -8.15
N ARG A 239 -8.30 1.77 -6.85
CA ARG A 239 -9.39 1.85 -5.87
C ARG A 239 -9.29 3.15 -5.09
N TYR A 240 -10.44 3.72 -4.74
CA TYR A 240 -10.51 4.99 -4.02
C TYR A 240 -11.64 4.90 -2.99
N ILE A 241 -11.31 5.05 -1.71
CA ILE A 241 -12.27 5.03 -0.61
C ILE A 241 -12.17 6.39 0.08
N TRP A 242 -13.28 7.11 0.11
CA TRP A 242 -13.42 8.39 0.80
C TRP A 242 -14.24 8.20 2.06
N LEU A 243 -13.60 8.43 3.20
CA LEU A 243 -14.13 8.33 4.54
C LEU A 243 -14.40 9.75 5.06
N GLN A 244 -15.65 10.02 5.43
CA GLN A 244 -16.14 11.37 5.73
C GLN A 244 -16.40 11.57 7.22
N GLY A 245 -15.84 12.64 7.80
CA GLY A 245 -16.10 13.02 9.19
C GLY A 245 -15.61 11.98 10.21
N CYS A 246 -14.41 11.44 10.02
CA CYS A 246 -13.79 10.43 10.87
C CYS A 246 -12.59 11.03 11.64
N PRO A 247 -12.81 11.87 12.67
CA PRO A 247 -11.74 12.64 13.33
C PRO A 247 -10.65 11.76 13.93
N GLU A 248 -11.02 10.69 14.66
CA GLU A 248 -10.03 9.80 15.30
C GLU A 248 -9.16 9.06 14.28
N LEU A 249 -9.76 8.61 13.17
CA LEU A 249 -9.04 7.95 12.08
C LEU A 249 -8.12 8.95 11.35
N ALA A 250 -8.61 10.17 11.12
CA ALA A 250 -7.84 11.24 10.51
C ALA A 250 -6.65 11.66 11.39
N ASP A 251 -6.84 11.70 12.72
CA ASP A 251 -5.78 11.93 13.70
C ASP A 251 -4.74 10.81 13.65
N PHE A 252 -5.17 9.55 13.63
CA PHE A 252 -4.26 8.40 13.53
C PHE A 252 -3.37 8.49 12.29
N PHE A 253 -3.97 8.69 11.11
CA PHE A 253 -3.20 8.79 9.88
C PHE A 253 -2.31 10.03 9.83
N THR A 254 -2.75 11.14 10.41
CA THR A 254 -1.91 12.34 10.54
C THR A 254 -0.68 12.05 11.39
N GLU A 255 -0.87 11.54 12.62
CA GLU A 255 0.22 11.21 13.54
C GLU A 255 1.16 10.13 12.94
N LEU A 256 0.61 9.14 12.25
CA LEU A 256 1.40 8.10 11.58
C LEU A 256 2.27 8.68 10.45
N VAL A 257 1.69 9.50 9.58
CA VAL A 257 2.44 10.15 8.48
C VAL A 257 3.50 11.09 9.04
N GLU A 258 3.21 11.82 10.12
CA GLU A 258 4.17 12.67 10.81
C GLU A 258 5.30 11.87 11.48
N ALA A 259 5.01 10.71 12.09
CA ALA A 259 6.01 9.84 12.68
C ALA A 259 6.96 9.24 11.64
N VAL A 260 6.43 8.82 10.47
CA VAL A 260 7.27 8.41 9.34
C VAL A 260 8.03 9.61 8.76
N GLY A 261 7.40 10.78 8.72
CA GLY A 261 8.02 12.04 8.32
C GLY A 261 9.19 12.42 9.23
N ASP A 262 9.08 12.24 10.54
CA ASP A 262 10.12 12.58 11.52
C ASP A 262 11.42 11.80 11.29
N VAL A 263 11.32 10.55 10.86
CA VAL A 263 12.47 9.69 10.57
C VAL A 263 12.95 9.82 9.12
N SER A 264 12.30 10.68 8.32
CA SER A 264 12.59 10.92 6.92
C SER A 264 13.44 12.19 6.72
N LEU A 265 14.02 12.33 5.53
CA LEU A 265 14.69 13.58 5.14
C LEU A 265 13.66 14.70 4.98
N GLN A 266 13.97 15.91 5.43
CA GLN A 266 13.15 17.11 5.32
C GLN A 266 13.68 17.96 4.17
N LEU A 267 12.83 18.22 3.16
CA LEU A 267 13.15 19.13 2.07
C LEU A 267 13.18 20.57 2.60
N GLN A 268 14.25 21.28 2.30
CA GLN A 268 14.45 22.67 2.69
C GLN A 268 14.06 23.62 1.55
N PRO A 269 13.80 24.92 1.84
CA PRO A 269 13.46 25.92 0.82
C PRO A 269 14.52 26.13 -0.26
N ASP A 270 15.79 25.78 -0.01
CA ASP A 270 16.92 25.86 -0.94
C ASP A 270 17.16 24.56 -1.74
N ASP A 271 16.19 23.64 -1.73
CA ASP A 271 16.28 22.30 -2.31
C ASP A 271 17.36 21.40 -1.69
N THR A 272 17.89 21.74 -0.51
CA THR A 272 18.69 20.79 0.27
C THR A 272 17.78 19.84 1.05
N VAL A 273 18.36 18.76 1.59
CA VAL A 273 17.65 17.80 2.43
C VAL A 273 18.39 17.59 3.73
N LEU A 274 17.67 17.73 4.85
CA LEU A 274 18.23 17.62 6.19
C LEU A 274 17.48 16.56 6.99
N VAL A 275 18.10 16.06 8.05
CA VAL A 275 17.40 15.21 9.02
C VAL A 275 16.83 16.13 10.11
N LYS A 276 15.64 15.82 10.62
CA LYS A 276 15.06 16.54 11.76
C LYS A 276 16.02 16.48 12.95
N GLU A 277 16.11 17.58 13.71
CA GLU A 277 16.96 17.61 14.91
C GLU A 277 16.65 16.45 15.86
N GLY A 278 17.70 15.81 16.38
CA GLY A 278 17.60 14.63 17.24
C GLY A 278 17.31 13.30 16.52
N MET A 279 17.07 13.30 15.21
CA MET A 279 16.80 12.07 14.44
C MET A 279 18.05 11.53 13.75
N LEU A 280 18.07 10.21 13.53
CA LEU A 280 19.18 9.52 12.88
C LEU A 280 19.05 9.54 11.36
N HIS A 281 20.18 9.62 10.67
CA HIS A 281 20.19 9.70 9.21
C HIS A 281 19.80 8.35 8.56
N PRO A 282 18.87 8.32 7.58
CA PRO A 282 18.36 7.07 7.00
C PRO A 282 19.39 6.24 6.24
N TYR A 283 20.41 6.89 5.65
CA TYR A 283 21.48 6.21 4.90
C TYR A 283 22.93 6.55 5.31
N HIS A 284 23.14 7.37 6.34
CA HIS A 284 24.46 7.66 6.90
C HIS A 284 24.49 7.18 8.36
N GLY A 285 25.66 6.77 8.84
CA GLY A 285 25.82 6.22 10.19
C GLY A 285 25.28 4.79 10.35
N ASP A 286 24.87 4.44 11.57
CA ASP A 286 24.49 3.08 11.96
C ASP A 286 23.07 2.71 11.49
N LYS A 287 22.95 1.62 10.72
CA LYS A 287 21.67 1.14 10.18
C LYS A 287 20.75 0.59 11.27
N GLY A 288 21.29 -0.20 12.20
CA GLY A 288 20.53 -0.84 13.26
C GLY A 288 19.95 0.19 14.23
N LYS A 289 20.74 1.20 14.60
CA LYS A 289 20.27 2.32 15.44
C LYS A 289 19.15 3.12 14.75
N TYR A 290 19.31 3.44 13.47
CA TYR A 290 18.25 4.11 12.70
C TYR A 290 16.98 3.26 12.65
N CYS A 291 17.06 1.98 12.26
CA CYS A 291 15.90 1.11 12.18
C CYS A 291 15.20 0.94 13.53
N LYS A 292 15.95 0.81 14.64
CA LYS A 292 15.38 0.71 15.99
C LYS A 292 14.69 2.00 16.42
N ALA A 293 15.30 3.15 16.17
CA ALA A 293 14.71 4.45 16.47
C ALA A 293 13.45 4.71 15.63
N ALA A 294 13.49 4.38 14.34
CA ALA A 294 12.35 4.52 13.43
C ALA A 294 11.19 3.61 13.82
N LYS A 295 11.47 2.32 14.11
CA LYS A 295 10.47 1.39 14.62
C LYS A 295 9.81 1.93 15.88
N LYS A 296 10.62 2.39 16.85
CA LYS A 296 10.13 2.94 18.11
C LYS A 296 9.18 4.11 17.86
N ARG A 297 9.60 5.11 17.07
CA ARG A 297 8.79 6.31 16.78
C ARG A 297 7.47 5.99 16.10
N ILE A 298 7.47 5.05 15.15
CA ILE A 298 6.27 4.66 14.40
C ILE A 298 5.31 3.84 15.28
N MET A 299 5.84 2.85 16.02
CA MET A 299 5.03 2.01 16.88
C MET A 299 4.51 2.74 18.14
N GLU A 300 5.18 3.81 18.57
CA GLU A 300 4.65 4.70 19.62
C GLU A 300 3.28 5.27 19.26
N VAL A 301 3.06 5.67 18.00
CA VAL A 301 1.75 6.14 17.52
C VAL A 301 0.73 5.00 17.57
N VAL A 302 1.06 3.84 17.00
CA VAL A 302 0.15 2.68 16.99
C VAL A 302 -0.25 2.30 18.42
N ASN A 303 0.72 2.24 19.33
CA ASN A 303 0.49 1.86 20.72
C ASN A 303 -0.27 2.94 21.50
N SER A 304 -0.04 4.23 21.23
CA SER A 304 -0.75 5.32 21.93
C SER A 304 -2.24 5.32 21.58
N PHE A 305 -2.60 5.10 20.31
CA PHE A 305 -4.01 4.98 19.91
C PHE A 305 -4.67 3.75 20.53
N LYS A 306 -4.00 2.59 20.51
CA LYS A 306 -4.52 1.39 21.19
C LYS A 306 -4.74 1.60 22.68
N ALA A 307 -3.79 2.25 23.36
CA ALA A 307 -3.90 2.54 24.78
C ALA A 307 -5.06 3.51 25.10
N ARG A 308 -5.25 4.55 24.27
CA ARG A 308 -6.39 5.49 24.39
C ARG A 308 -7.73 4.75 24.26
N GLN A 309 -7.86 3.88 23.26
CA GLN A 309 -9.07 3.11 23.02
C GLN A 309 -9.37 2.12 24.14
N TYR A 310 -8.35 1.42 24.65
CA TYR A 310 -8.51 0.52 25.79
C TYR A 310 -9.01 1.26 27.04
N GLN A 311 -8.45 2.43 27.34
CA GLN A 311 -8.88 3.26 28.48
C GLN A 311 -10.32 3.76 28.34
N GLN A 312 -10.70 4.21 27.15
CA GLN A 312 -12.08 4.64 26.87
C GLN A 312 -13.07 3.50 27.06
N HIS A 313 -12.76 2.30 26.56
CA HIS A 313 -13.62 1.13 26.78
C HIS A 313 -13.77 0.80 28.27
N THR A 314 -12.67 0.76 29.05
CA THR A 314 -12.76 0.45 30.49
C THR A 314 -13.56 1.47 31.29
N VAL A 315 -13.52 2.75 30.92
CA VAL A 315 -14.28 3.81 31.62
C VAL A 315 -15.78 3.69 31.33
N VAL A 316 -16.17 3.37 30.10
CA VAL A 316 -17.58 3.16 29.74
C VAL A 316 -18.17 1.98 30.52
N PHE A 317 -17.47 0.85 30.60
CA PHE A 317 -17.91 -0.31 31.39
C PHE A 317 -18.08 -0.01 32.88
N HIS A 318 -17.21 0.80 33.49
CA HIS A 318 -17.33 1.16 34.91
C HIS A 318 -18.42 2.20 35.21
N THR A 319 -18.84 2.98 34.22
CA THR A 319 -19.90 3.99 34.41
C THR A 319 -21.29 3.37 34.23
N GLU A 320 -21.43 2.37 33.34
CA GLU A 320 -22.69 1.63 33.15
C GLU A 320 -23.06 0.73 34.35
N ASP A 321 -22.07 0.27 35.13
CA ASP A 321 -22.30 -0.55 36.33
C ASP A 321 -22.64 0.27 37.60
N GLN A 322 -22.51 1.60 37.60
CA GLN A 322 -22.66 2.43 38.81
C GLN A 322 -23.81 3.45 38.81
N GLU A 323 -24.53 3.67 37.71
CA GLU A 323 -25.71 4.56 37.70
C GLU A 323 -26.97 3.86 37.16
N ALA A 324 -27.70 3.20 38.07
CA ALA A 324 -29.10 2.84 37.88
C ALA A 324 -30.03 4.04 38.23
N ASP A 325 -29.84 5.19 37.58
CA ASP A 325 -30.74 6.35 37.69
C ASP A 325 -31.16 6.83 36.28
N PRO A 326 -32.44 6.70 35.88
CA PRO A 326 -32.87 7.03 34.53
C PRO A 326 -33.06 8.54 34.39
N LYS A 327 -32.01 9.25 33.98
CA LYS A 327 -32.16 10.63 33.48
C LYS A 327 -32.43 10.63 31.97
N PRO A 328 -33.58 11.14 31.50
CA PRO A 328 -33.90 11.18 30.08
C PRO A 328 -33.37 12.48 29.47
N TYR A 329 -32.06 12.59 29.21
CA TYR A 329 -31.52 13.73 28.45
C TYR A 329 -30.21 13.39 27.74
N HIS A 330 -30.32 12.65 26.64
CA HIS A 330 -29.66 12.98 25.37
C HIS A 330 -30.61 12.48 24.28
N SER A 331 -30.95 13.33 23.32
CA SER A 331 -31.75 12.93 22.17
C SER A 331 -31.10 11.71 21.51
N GLU A 332 -31.90 10.69 21.21
CA GLU A 332 -31.54 9.51 20.39
C GLU A 332 -31.10 9.86 18.96
N SER A 333 -30.79 11.14 18.67
CA SER A 333 -30.65 11.67 17.32
C SER A 333 -29.24 11.69 16.75
N GLU A 334 -28.18 11.27 17.46
CA GLU A 334 -26.82 11.42 16.89
C GLU A 334 -25.67 10.54 17.45
N ARG A 335 -25.95 9.43 18.14
CA ARG A 335 -24.92 8.36 18.17
C ARG A 335 -24.96 7.68 16.82
N ALA A 336 -24.12 8.15 15.88
CA ALA A 336 -23.95 7.49 14.59
C ALA A 336 -23.75 5.99 14.87
N THR A 337 -24.64 5.16 14.33
CA THR A 337 -24.59 3.72 14.54
C THR A 337 -23.28 3.21 13.97
N ILE A 338 -22.43 2.67 14.84
CA ILE A 338 -21.19 2.02 14.41
C ILE A 338 -21.59 0.67 13.81
N ASP A 339 -21.52 0.56 12.49
CA ASP A 339 -21.80 -0.67 11.75
C ASP A 339 -20.59 -1.12 10.90
N THR A 340 -19.51 -0.32 10.89
CA THR A 340 -18.34 -0.52 10.06
C THR A 340 -17.07 -0.31 10.89
N TRP A 341 -16.15 -1.27 10.84
CA TRP A 341 -14.87 -1.23 11.56
C TRP A 341 -13.69 -1.10 10.60
N ILE A 342 -12.75 -0.21 10.94
CA ILE A 342 -11.52 0.01 10.19
C ILE A 342 -10.31 -0.34 11.06
N TYR A 343 -9.48 -1.26 10.54
CA TYR A 343 -8.21 -1.67 11.14
C TYR A 343 -7.04 -1.25 10.23
N PRO A 344 -6.31 -0.16 10.55
CA PRO A 344 -5.18 0.29 9.73
C PRO A 344 -3.93 -0.57 9.96
N LEU A 345 -3.65 -1.45 9.00
CA LEU A 345 -2.51 -2.36 9.03
C LEU A 345 -1.21 -1.67 8.55
N LEU A 346 -0.07 -2.12 9.08
CA LEU A 346 1.25 -1.59 8.73
C LEU A 346 2.24 -2.69 8.32
N GLN A 347 2.96 -2.45 7.22
CA GLN A 347 4.07 -3.27 6.75
C GLN A 347 5.32 -2.43 6.52
N MET A 348 6.39 -2.67 7.29
CA MET A 348 7.71 -2.06 7.13
C MET A 348 8.81 -3.06 7.52
N LYS A 349 9.07 -4.07 6.67
CA LYS A 349 10.10 -5.11 6.91
C LYS A 349 11.48 -4.58 7.33
N PRO A 350 12.03 -3.49 6.75
CA PRO A 350 13.33 -2.96 7.20
C PRO A 350 13.35 -2.51 8.67
N PHE A 351 12.19 -2.29 9.27
CA PHE A 351 11.99 -1.95 10.68
C PHE A 351 11.46 -3.14 11.51
N GLY A 352 11.24 -4.30 10.90
CA GLY A 352 10.63 -5.47 11.54
C GLY A 352 9.20 -5.21 12.00
N ILE A 353 8.42 -4.49 11.20
CA ILE A 353 6.96 -4.31 11.36
C ILE A 353 6.31 -5.13 10.24
N GLU A 354 5.59 -6.18 10.60
CA GLU A 354 5.06 -7.20 9.66
C GLU A 354 3.57 -7.51 9.91
N ILE A 355 2.83 -6.50 10.41
CA ILE A 355 1.47 -6.69 10.91
C ILE A 355 0.50 -7.00 9.76
N ASP A 356 0.63 -6.29 8.64
CA ASP A 356 -0.21 -6.49 7.45
C ASP A 356 -0.06 -7.89 6.85
N GLU A 357 1.18 -8.39 6.75
CA GLU A 357 1.48 -9.74 6.28
C GLU A 357 0.84 -10.80 7.18
N LEU A 358 1.03 -10.69 8.50
CA LEU A 358 0.42 -11.58 9.48
C LEU A 358 -1.11 -11.59 9.37
N VAL A 359 -1.73 -10.41 9.31
CA VAL A 359 -3.18 -10.30 9.27
C VAL A 359 -3.74 -10.83 7.95
N THR A 360 -3.12 -10.50 6.83
CA THR A 360 -3.55 -10.96 5.49
C THR A 360 -3.43 -12.48 5.37
N GLU A 361 -2.33 -13.08 5.83
CA GLU A 361 -2.17 -14.53 5.84
C GLU A 361 -3.23 -15.21 6.70
N THR A 362 -3.52 -14.65 7.88
CA THR A 362 -4.56 -15.18 8.79
C THR A 362 -5.94 -15.09 8.14
N LEU A 363 -6.32 -13.94 7.60
CA LEU A 363 -7.62 -13.75 6.93
C LEU A 363 -7.81 -14.69 5.75
N LEU A 364 -6.77 -14.89 4.92
CA LEU A 364 -6.88 -15.79 3.78
C LEU A 364 -6.89 -17.27 4.20
N THR A 365 -6.26 -17.61 5.33
CA THR A 365 -6.23 -18.99 5.87
C THR A 365 -7.54 -19.34 6.58
N GLU A 366 -8.09 -18.40 7.35
CA GLU A 366 -9.32 -18.56 8.13
C GLU A 366 -10.59 -18.31 7.32
N ALA A 367 -10.46 -17.89 6.05
CA ALA A 367 -11.59 -17.79 5.15
C ALA A 367 -12.36 -19.13 5.14
N GLU A 368 -13.65 -19.08 5.46
CA GLU A 368 -14.43 -20.28 5.73
C GLU A 368 -14.69 -21.09 4.46
N ARG A 369 -15.10 -22.34 4.67
CA ARG A 369 -15.57 -23.19 3.58
C ARG A 369 -16.86 -22.58 3.02
N GLY A 370 -16.84 -22.17 1.76
CA GLY A 370 -17.97 -21.54 1.08
C GLY A 370 -17.82 -20.03 0.88
N SER A 371 -16.91 -19.36 1.60
CA SER A 371 -16.62 -17.94 1.35
C SER A 371 -15.97 -17.74 -0.02
N THR A 372 -16.26 -16.61 -0.66
CA THR A 372 -15.63 -16.21 -1.93
C THR A 372 -14.76 -14.98 -1.72
N VAL A 373 -13.45 -15.13 -1.86
CA VAL A 373 -12.49 -14.02 -1.77
C VAL A 373 -12.21 -13.45 -3.15
N HIS A 374 -12.50 -12.17 -3.33
CA HIS A 374 -12.15 -11.41 -4.53
C HIS A 374 -10.77 -10.78 -4.33
N LEU A 375 -9.82 -11.10 -5.19
CA LEU A 375 -8.48 -10.54 -5.18
C LEU A 375 -8.28 -9.70 -6.43
N SER A 376 -7.64 -8.54 -6.30
CA SER A 376 -7.21 -7.73 -7.44
C SER A 376 -5.72 -7.45 -7.35
N THR A 377 -5.03 -7.57 -8.50
CA THR A 377 -3.62 -7.20 -8.59
C THR A 377 -3.28 -6.60 -9.96
N GLY A 378 -2.65 -5.43 -9.94
CA GLY A 378 -2.06 -4.82 -11.14
C GLY A 378 -0.91 -5.64 -11.76
N TYR A 379 -0.27 -6.52 -10.98
CA TYR A 379 0.84 -7.36 -11.42
C TYR A 379 0.75 -8.73 -10.75
N PHE A 380 0.39 -9.78 -11.49
CA PHE A 380 0.30 -11.12 -10.92
C PHE A 380 1.69 -11.69 -10.61
N ASN A 381 2.09 -11.56 -9.36
CA ASN A 381 3.38 -12.03 -8.84
C ASN A 381 3.27 -12.37 -7.35
N LEU A 382 2.35 -13.28 -7.03
CA LEU A 382 2.15 -13.75 -5.67
C LEU A 382 3.42 -14.47 -5.14
N THR A 383 3.70 -14.34 -3.85
CA THR A 383 4.79 -15.09 -3.19
C THR A 383 4.47 -16.58 -3.17
N GLN A 384 5.48 -17.42 -2.95
CA GLN A 384 5.27 -18.87 -2.80
C GLN A 384 4.32 -19.18 -1.63
N THR A 385 4.38 -18.40 -0.55
CA THR A 385 3.45 -18.50 0.58
C THR A 385 2.01 -18.28 0.14
N TYR A 386 1.72 -17.18 -0.57
CA TYR A 386 0.38 -16.91 -1.08
C TYR A 386 -0.05 -17.94 -2.13
N TRP A 387 0.86 -18.44 -2.98
CA TRP A 387 0.57 -19.54 -3.90
C TRP A 387 0.05 -20.78 -3.15
N ALA A 388 0.81 -21.24 -2.15
CA ALA A 388 0.43 -22.41 -1.36
C ALA A 388 -0.90 -22.18 -0.64
N LEU A 389 -1.04 -21.01 -0.01
CA LEU A 389 -2.24 -20.62 0.71
C LEU A 389 -3.49 -20.69 -0.18
N LEU A 390 -3.48 -20.06 -1.36
CA LEU A 390 -4.64 -20.07 -2.25
C LEU A 390 -4.99 -21.49 -2.74
N LEU A 391 -3.98 -22.33 -3.00
CA LEU A 391 -4.16 -23.69 -3.50
C LEU A 391 -4.63 -24.68 -2.44
N ASP A 392 -4.25 -24.46 -1.17
CA ASP A 392 -4.45 -25.43 -0.08
C ASP A 392 -5.62 -25.07 0.86
N THR A 393 -6.13 -23.84 0.79
CA THR A 393 -7.35 -23.41 1.49
C THR A 393 -8.63 -23.90 0.82
N ARG A 394 -9.76 -23.80 1.53
CA ARG A 394 -11.07 -24.31 1.09
C ARG A 394 -12.01 -23.24 0.53
N SER A 395 -11.61 -21.97 0.53
CA SER A 395 -12.42 -20.86 0.03
C SER A 395 -12.35 -20.70 -1.48
N SER A 396 -13.39 -20.15 -2.08
CA SER A 396 -13.38 -19.78 -3.50
C SER A 396 -12.62 -18.47 -3.71
N TYR A 397 -11.88 -18.37 -4.82
CA TYR A 397 -11.10 -17.19 -5.17
C TYR A 397 -11.47 -16.68 -6.56
N ARG A 398 -11.78 -15.39 -6.65
CA ARG A 398 -11.96 -14.67 -7.91
C ARG A 398 -10.83 -13.65 -8.04
N ILE A 399 -9.87 -13.92 -8.90
CA ILE A 399 -8.64 -13.13 -9.01
C ILE A 399 -8.69 -12.30 -10.29
N LEU A 400 -8.82 -10.97 -10.14
CA LEU A 400 -8.78 -10.00 -11.22
C LEU A 400 -7.36 -9.50 -11.46
N LEU A 401 -6.87 -9.69 -12.68
CA LEU A 401 -5.52 -9.38 -13.15
C LEU A 401 -5.56 -8.27 -14.20
N ALA A 402 -4.48 -7.52 -14.37
CA ALA A 402 -4.30 -6.69 -15.56
C ALA A 402 -4.14 -7.58 -16.81
N SER A 403 -4.89 -7.33 -17.88
CA SER A 403 -4.50 -7.88 -19.20
C SER A 403 -3.13 -7.31 -19.62
N PRO A 404 -2.41 -7.97 -20.54
CA PRO A 404 -1.11 -7.48 -21.02
C PRO A 404 -1.16 -6.05 -21.57
N GLU A 405 -2.24 -5.71 -22.28
CA GLU A 405 -2.44 -4.43 -22.97
C GLU A 405 -2.69 -3.25 -22.03
N VAL A 406 -3.23 -3.51 -20.84
CA VAL A 406 -3.49 -2.48 -19.81
C VAL A 406 -2.40 -2.42 -18.75
N ASN A 407 -1.30 -3.16 -18.96
CA ASN A 407 -0.13 -3.09 -18.09
C ASN A 407 0.65 -1.80 -18.36
N GLY A 408 1.12 -1.13 -17.31
CA GLY A 408 1.92 0.11 -17.44
C GLY A 408 3.24 -0.02 -18.21
N PHE A 409 3.71 -1.24 -18.48
CA PHE A 409 4.89 -1.52 -19.31
C PHE A 409 4.55 -2.00 -20.73
N PHE A 410 3.27 -2.06 -21.10
CA PHE A 410 2.86 -2.47 -22.44
C PHE A 410 3.44 -1.54 -23.51
N GLY A 411 4.10 -2.12 -24.52
CA GLY A 411 4.78 -1.36 -25.57
C GLY A 411 6.05 -0.62 -25.13
N ALA A 412 6.52 -0.81 -23.89
CA ALA A 412 7.78 -0.21 -23.44
C ALA A 412 8.96 -0.73 -24.26
N LYS A 413 9.94 0.14 -24.54
CA LYS A 413 11.14 -0.23 -25.31
C LYS A 413 12.10 -1.09 -24.47
N GLY A 414 12.80 -2.00 -25.15
CA GLY A 414 13.81 -2.86 -24.53
C GLY A 414 13.23 -3.92 -23.58
N VAL A 415 14.02 -4.35 -22.60
CA VAL A 415 13.66 -5.46 -21.69
C VAL A 415 12.38 -5.16 -20.89
N ALA A 416 12.08 -3.90 -20.60
CA ALA A 416 10.87 -3.51 -19.89
C ALA A 416 9.58 -3.91 -20.63
N GLY A 417 9.61 -3.95 -21.97
CA GLY A 417 8.46 -4.41 -22.77
C GLY A 417 8.14 -5.90 -22.61
N ALA A 418 9.06 -6.70 -22.06
CA ALA A 418 8.83 -8.11 -21.76
C ALA A 418 8.14 -8.34 -20.40
N ILE A 419 8.04 -7.31 -19.55
CA ILE A 419 7.44 -7.42 -18.21
C ILE A 419 5.98 -7.91 -18.26
N PRO A 420 5.09 -7.40 -19.14
CA PRO A 420 3.73 -7.93 -19.23
C PRO A 420 3.71 -9.43 -19.58
N ALA A 421 4.55 -9.87 -20.51
CA ALA A 421 4.65 -11.28 -20.90
C ALA A 421 5.16 -12.17 -19.76
N ALA A 422 6.08 -11.66 -18.92
CA ALA A 422 6.54 -12.38 -17.74
C ALA A 422 5.41 -12.61 -16.72
N TYR A 423 4.55 -11.62 -16.48
CA TYR A 423 3.39 -11.80 -15.59
C TYR A 423 2.35 -12.77 -16.17
N VAL A 424 2.12 -12.74 -17.49
CA VAL A 424 1.29 -13.76 -18.15
C VAL A 424 1.86 -15.15 -17.94
N HIS A 425 3.19 -15.30 -18.05
CA HIS A 425 3.84 -16.58 -17.82
C HIS A 425 3.63 -17.08 -16.38
N ILE A 426 3.80 -16.20 -15.38
CA ILE A 426 3.58 -16.54 -13.96
C ILE A 426 2.10 -16.91 -13.72
N ALA A 427 1.16 -16.14 -14.28
CA ALA A 427 -0.27 -16.43 -14.19
C ALA A 427 -0.63 -17.78 -14.83
N HIS A 428 -0.02 -18.10 -15.98
CA HIS A 428 -0.20 -19.38 -16.65
C HIS A 428 0.38 -20.55 -15.83
N GLN A 429 1.54 -20.37 -15.19
CA GLN A 429 2.09 -21.38 -14.27
C GLN A 429 1.15 -21.63 -13.10
N PHE A 430 0.60 -20.58 -12.49
CA PHE A 430 -0.37 -20.70 -11.40
C PHE A 430 -1.64 -21.42 -11.86
N HIS A 431 -2.20 -21.01 -12.99
CA HIS A 431 -3.39 -21.63 -13.56
C HIS A 431 -3.17 -23.12 -13.87
N ASN A 432 -1.99 -23.50 -14.38
CA ASN A 432 -1.67 -24.91 -14.60
C ASN A 432 -1.65 -25.71 -13.29
N GLU A 433 -1.16 -25.12 -12.20
CA GLU A 433 -1.16 -25.75 -10.89
C GLU A 433 -2.58 -25.87 -10.32
N VAL A 434 -3.41 -24.84 -10.49
CA VAL A 434 -4.86 -24.88 -10.19
C VAL A 434 -5.51 -26.06 -10.93
N CYS A 435 -5.23 -26.20 -12.23
CA CYS A 435 -5.75 -27.30 -13.04
C CYS A 435 -5.25 -28.68 -12.59
N ARG A 436 -3.95 -28.78 -12.29
CA ARG A 436 -3.31 -30.02 -11.84
C ARG A 436 -3.89 -30.51 -10.52
N LYS A 437 -4.25 -29.59 -9.62
CA LYS A 437 -4.90 -29.89 -8.34
C LYS A 437 -6.43 -30.03 -8.41
N GLY A 438 -7.04 -29.85 -9.59
CA GLY A 438 -8.50 -29.95 -9.74
C GLY A 438 -9.27 -28.80 -9.07
N GLN A 439 -8.68 -27.61 -8.95
CA GLN A 439 -9.23 -26.47 -8.20
C GLN A 439 -9.93 -25.43 -9.09
N GLN A 440 -10.23 -25.73 -10.36
CA GLN A 440 -10.73 -24.76 -11.35
C GLN A 440 -12.11 -24.20 -11.01
N GLU A 441 -12.96 -24.97 -10.33
CA GLU A 441 -14.28 -24.49 -9.90
C GLU A 441 -14.17 -23.43 -8.78
N ARG A 442 -13.13 -23.57 -7.95
CA ARG A 442 -12.88 -22.75 -6.77
C ARG A 442 -12.07 -21.51 -7.09
N ILE A 443 -11.05 -21.62 -7.95
CA ILE A 443 -10.11 -20.54 -8.27
C ILE A 443 -10.31 -20.10 -9.73
N CYS A 444 -10.77 -18.87 -9.91
CA CYS A 444 -11.01 -18.28 -11.23
C CYS A 444 -10.14 -17.05 -11.43
N LEU A 445 -9.43 -17.01 -12.56
CA LEU A 445 -8.63 -15.87 -12.99
C LEU A 445 -9.41 -15.10 -14.06
N GLN A 446 -9.50 -13.78 -13.90
CA GLN A 446 -10.12 -12.87 -14.86
C GLN A 446 -9.13 -11.78 -15.22
N GLU A 447 -9.18 -11.30 -16.46
CA GLU A 447 -8.35 -10.19 -16.92
C GLU A 447 -9.22 -8.94 -17.08
N TYR A 448 -8.80 -7.84 -16.46
CA TYR A 448 -9.33 -6.52 -16.71
C TYR A 448 -8.76 -6.00 -18.03
N TYR A 449 -9.64 -5.55 -18.92
CA TYR A 449 -9.27 -4.85 -20.13
C TYR A 449 -10.20 -3.65 -20.35
N ARG A 450 -9.59 -2.50 -20.65
CA ARG A 450 -10.29 -1.31 -21.12
C ARG A 450 -9.37 -0.55 -22.06
N SER A 451 -9.85 -0.31 -23.29
CA SER A 451 -9.04 0.34 -24.33
C SER A 451 -8.56 1.72 -23.87
N ASN A 452 -7.27 2.01 -24.06
CA ASN A 452 -6.57 3.24 -23.64
C ASN A 452 -6.49 3.48 -22.12
N TRP A 453 -6.70 2.45 -21.31
CA TRP A 453 -6.56 2.52 -19.86
C TRP A 453 -5.43 1.61 -19.37
N THR A 454 -4.92 1.92 -18.17
CA THR A 454 -4.05 1.01 -17.43
C THR A 454 -4.73 0.53 -16.15
N PHE A 455 -4.34 -0.65 -15.63
CA PHE A 455 -4.91 -1.23 -14.42
C PHE A 455 -3.87 -1.36 -13.30
N HIS A 456 -4.21 -0.90 -12.10
CA HIS A 456 -3.32 -0.95 -10.95
C HIS A 456 -4.05 -1.16 -9.60
N ALA A 457 -5.33 -1.52 -9.63
CA ALA A 457 -6.07 -1.82 -8.40
C ALA A 457 -5.43 -2.99 -7.62
N LYS A 458 -5.48 -2.87 -6.30
CA LYS A 458 -5.03 -3.87 -5.32
C LYS A 458 -6.06 -4.00 -4.22
N GLY A 459 -6.35 -5.21 -3.78
CA GLY A 459 -7.22 -5.43 -2.64
C GLY A 459 -7.73 -6.86 -2.57
N ALA A 460 -8.19 -7.23 -1.37
CA ALA A 460 -8.85 -8.48 -1.07
C ALA A 460 -10.21 -8.19 -0.44
N GLU A 461 -11.27 -8.81 -0.94
CA GLU A 461 -12.63 -8.68 -0.42
C GLU A 461 -13.23 -10.06 -0.21
N PRO A 462 -13.29 -10.56 1.03
CA PRO A 462 -14.04 -11.75 1.34
C PRO A 462 -15.55 -11.44 1.31
N ALA A 463 -16.28 -12.16 0.46
CA ALA A 463 -17.72 -12.29 0.54
C ALA A 463 -18.04 -13.52 1.39
N PHE A 464 -18.51 -13.29 2.60
CA PHE A 464 -19.05 -14.33 3.47
C PHE A 464 -20.50 -14.59 3.05
N GLN A 465 -20.87 -15.88 2.97
CA GLN A 465 -22.24 -16.31 2.65
C GLN A 465 -23.04 -16.53 3.93
#